data_AF-A0A0N9IA86-F1
#
_entry.id   AF-A0A0N9IA86-F1
#
_cell.length_a   1.000
_cell.length_b   1.000
_cell.length_c   1.000
_cell.angle_alpha   90.00
_cell.angle_beta   90.00
_cell.angle_gamma   90.00
#
_symmetry.space_group_name_H-M   'P 1'
#
loop_
_entity.id
_entity.type
_entity.pdbx_description
1 polymer ?
#
loop_
_entity_poly.entity_id
_entity_poly.type
_entity_poly.pdbx_seq_one_letter_code
_entity_poly.pdbx_strand_id
1 'polypeptide(L)'
;MSAGISFVGAGPGATDLITVRGARRIGEADVVLWTPSVIEAGWVRENTKPGAELIDLARLGDDEIVEVYRRAVRDKLRVTRLFPGDPATWGALRAQLDICARVGLPADVVAGVSPMSAAAVSVGVSLTEPDFADSVIIAGQETTGMPDLAQIKEYAQFGTTMAVLVPAARAAELADALRAGGYDDATPVVAAYKVSWPDETVVRTTIGELVATVKQHRLWRHTLFLVGGAVRAGRTARPAGETPRRPESVARWSRTRSRSSWRAETNRPVTATEPDKPVEEEKPRRVTAVVPEPKPAQPKAAAAASTPTKSVTAQAKKPASTASAAKAPAKQAAKTAAKTTAKAPAKKTTRPRRSS
;
A
#
# COMPACT_ATOMS: atom_id res chain seq x y z
N MET A 1 2.79 29.88 -9.05
CA MET A 1 2.61 28.46 -9.42
C MET A 1 1.15 28.11 -9.18
N SER A 2 0.53 27.37 -10.10
CA SER A 2 -0.91 27.08 -10.10
C SER A 2 -1.31 26.11 -8.98
N ALA A 3 -2.58 26.15 -8.62
CA ALA A 3 -3.28 25.17 -7.77
C ALA A 3 -3.02 23.72 -8.21
N GLY A 4 -3.06 22.79 -7.27
CA GLY A 4 -2.84 21.37 -7.54
C GLY A 4 -2.72 20.54 -6.27
N ILE A 5 -2.69 19.21 -6.44
CA ILE A 5 -2.49 18.25 -5.36
C ILE A 5 -1.22 17.43 -5.56
N SER A 6 -0.48 17.22 -4.48
CA SER A 6 0.67 16.33 -4.42
C SER A 6 0.35 15.13 -3.55
N PHE A 7 0.39 13.94 -4.13
CA PHE A 7 0.31 12.67 -3.41
C PHE A 7 1.73 12.27 -2.99
N VAL A 8 2.01 12.29 -1.68
CA VAL A 8 3.37 12.16 -1.16
C VAL A 8 3.49 10.92 -0.29
N GLY A 9 4.46 10.05 -0.61
CA GLY A 9 4.88 8.99 0.29
C GLY A 9 5.60 9.56 1.51
N ALA A 10 5.01 9.39 2.69
CA ALA A 10 5.56 9.85 3.96
C ALA A 10 6.69 8.95 4.48
N GLY A 11 6.87 7.76 3.87
CA GLY A 11 7.81 6.76 4.36
C GLY A 11 7.19 5.82 5.41
N PRO A 12 7.99 4.87 5.92
CA PRO A 12 7.50 3.76 6.75
C PRO A 12 7.10 4.13 8.18
N GLY A 13 7.54 5.30 8.67
CA GLY A 13 7.26 5.75 10.03
C GLY A 13 8.21 6.85 10.50
N ALA A 14 9.52 6.58 10.44
CA ALA A 14 10.53 7.57 10.80
C ALA A 14 10.40 8.80 9.91
N THR A 15 10.36 9.97 10.54
CA THR A 15 10.09 11.23 9.87
C THR A 15 11.23 11.69 8.95
N ASP A 16 12.44 11.17 9.16
CA ASP A 16 13.63 11.42 8.32
C ASP A 16 13.69 10.53 7.07
N LEU A 17 12.81 9.54 6.95
CA LEU A 17 12.67 8.70 5.75
C LEU A 17 11.70 9.27 4.72
N ILE A 18 11.10 10.44 4.98
CA ILE A 18 10.42 11.19 3.94
C ILE A 18 11.44 11.73 2.93
N THR A 19 11.09 11.75 1.65
CA THR A 19 11.99 12.31 0.64
C THR A 19 12.10 13.83 0.76
N VAL A 20 13.23 14.40 0.34
CA VAL A 20 13.42 15.86 0.26
C VAL A 20 12.31 16.54 -0.56
N ARG A 21 11.86 15.89 -1.63
CA ARG A 21 10.73 16.38 -2.44
C ARG A 21 9.44 16.36 -1.64
N GLY A 22 9.18 15.30 -0.86
CA GLY A 22 7.98 15.17 -0.03
C GLY A 22 7.90 16.24 1.05
N ALA A 23 8.98 16.41 1.82
CA ALA A 23 9.08 17.46 2.85
C ALA A 23 8.84 18.87 2.26
N ARG A 24 9.39 19.13 1.06
CA ARG A 24 9.14 20.40 0.35
C ARG A 24 7.66 20.61 0.00
N ARG A 25 6.94 19.58 -0.46
CA ARG A 25 5.50 19.72 -0.77
C ARG A 25 4.66 20.02 0.46
N ILE A 26 4.98 19.38 1.58
CA ILE A 26 4.33 19.65 2.87
C ILE A 26 4.56 21.11 3.30
N GLY A 27 5.80 21.60 3.24
CA GLY A 27 6.11 22.98 3.59
C GLY A 27 5.50 24.04 2.67
N GLU A 28 5.11 23.65 1.46
CA GLU A 28 4.47 24.54 0.48
C GLU A 28 2.93 24.51 0.56
N ALA A 29 2.33 23.42 1.04
CA ALA A 29 0.89 23.19 0.97
C ALA A 29 0.05 24.22 1.74
N ASP A 30 -1.09 24.60 1.17
CA ASP A 30 -2.17 25.33 1.84
C ASP A 30 -3.03 24.37 2.68
N VAL A 31 -3.20 23.13 2.22
CA VAL A 31 -3.96 22.07 2.90
C VAL A 31 -3.14 20.79 2.93
N VAL A 32 -3.04 20.14 4.09
CA VAL A 32 -2.40 18.82 4.24
C VAL A 32 -3.40 17.80 4.74
N LEU A 33 -3.67 16.77 3.94
CA LEU A 33 -4.47 15.61 4.28
C LEU A 33 -3.56 14.47 4.71
N TRP A 34 -3.79 13.90 5.90
CA TRP A 34 -2.92 12.86 6.45
C TRP A 34 -3.64 12.03 7.52
N THR A 35 -3.06 10.90 7.92
CA THR A 35 -3.65 9.99 8.90
C THR A 35 -2.77 9.96 10.17
N PRO A 36 -3.22 10.55 11.30
CA PRO A 36 -2.42 10.67 12.53
C PRO A 36 -2.04 9.36 13.21
N SER A 37 -2.69 8.25 12.83
CA SER A 37 -2.38 6.94 13.39
C SER A 37 -1.17 6.27 12.74
N VAL A 38 -0.65 6.80 11.62
CA VAL A 38 0.47 6.19 10.84
C VAL A 38 1.57 7.17 10.48
N ILE A 39 1.30 8.46 10.57
CA ILE A 39 2.27 9.54 10.37
C ILE A 39 2.27 10.35 11.68
N GLU A 40 3.39 10.97 12.03
CA GLU A 40 3.54 11.70 13.30
C GLU A 40 3.02 13.15 13.22
N ALA A 41 2.20 13.55 14.19
CA ALA A 41 1.47 14.83 14.17
C ALA A 41 2.34 16.06 14.40
N GLY A 42 3.27 15.95 15.34
CA GLY A 42 4.20 17.03 15.67
C GLY A 42 5.02 17.41 14.45
N TRP A 43 5.59 16.42 13.78
CA TRP A 43 6.41 16.60 12.60
C TRP A 43 5.63 17.23 11.45
N VAL A 44 4.39 16.79 11.16
CA VAL A 44 3.57 17.45 10.13
C VAL A 44 3.31 18.91 10.51
N ARG A 45 2.92 19.20 11.75
CA ARG A 45 2.67 20.58 12.21
C ARG A 45 3.91 21.47 12.10
N GLU A 46 5.08 20.96 12.48
CA GLU A 46 6.35 21.68 12.46
C GLU A 46 6.88 21.94 11.04
N ASN A 47 6.52 21.09 10.07
CA ASN A 47 7.04 21.17 8.70
C ASN A 47 6.05 21.77 7.69
N THR A 48 4.83 22.11 8.13
CA THR A 48 3.90 22.89 7.32
C THR A 48 4.10 24.39 7.49
N LYS A 49 3.76 25.17 6.46
CA LYS A 49 3.80 26.64 6.58
C LYS A 49 2.77 27.16 7.60
N PRO A 50 3.01 28.34 8.19
CA PRO A 50 2.01 29.01 9.01
C PRO A 50 0.69 29.20 8.25
N GLY A 51 -0.43 28.89 8.92
CA GLY A 51 -1.76 29.01 8.35
C GLY A 51 -2.19 27.87 7.42
N ALA A 52 -1.37 26.83 7.24
CA ALA A 52 -1.80 25.62 6.54
C ALA A 52 -2.93 24.91 7.31
N GLU A 53 -3.94 24.45 6.60
CA GLU A 53 -5.03 23.65 7.15
C GLU A 53 -4.61 22.18 7.22
N LEU A 54 -4.65 21.58 8.41
CA LEU A 54 -4.31 20.17 8.61
C LEU A 54 -5.58 19.36 8.79
N ILE A 55 -5.78 18.38 7.92
CA ILE A 55 -7.00 17.58 7.83
C ILE A 55 -6.68 16.12 8.14
N ASP A 56 -7.35 15.59 9.16
CA ASP A 56 -7.30 14.18 9.53
C ASP A 56 -8.17 13.35 8.56
N LEU A 57 -7.52 12.58 7.69
CA LEU A 57 -8.19 11.71 6.72
C LEU A 57 -9.05 10.63 7.37
N ALA A 58 -8.71 10.17 8.57
CA ALA A 58 -9.47 9.12 9.24
C ALA A 58 -10.88 9.58 9.67
N ARG A 59 -11.15 10.89 9.59
CA ARG A 59 -12.44 11.50 9.96
C ARG A 59 -13.29 11.90 8.76
N LEU A 60 -12.79 11.71 7.53
CA LEU A 60 -13.47 12.09 6.32
C LEU A 60 -14.02 10.86 5.59
N GLY A 61 -15.24 10.97 5.09
CA GLY A 61 -15.77 10.09 4.06
C GLY A 61 -15.25 10.45 2.66
N ASP A 62 -15.42 9.53 1.71
CA ASP A 62 -14.96 9.71 0.33
C ASP A 62 -15.51 10.98 -0.32
N ASP A 63 -16.79 11.30 -0.11
CA ASP A 63 -17.43 12.51 -0.65
C ASP A 63 -16.83 13.79 -0.06
N GLU A 64 -16.45 13.78 1.21
CA GLU A 64 -15.83 14.92 1.87
C GLU A 64 -14.40 15.14 1.37
N ILE A 65 -13.65 14.06 1.10
CA ILE A 65 -12.34 14.13 0.44
C ILE A 65 -12.47 14.76 -0.95
N VAL A 66 -13.47 14.34 -1.73
CA VAL A 66 -13.73 14.92 -3.05
C VAL A 66 -14.07 16.41 -2.93
N GLU A 67 -14.79 16.82 -1.90
CA GLU A 67 -15.09 18.23 -1.67
C GLU A 67 -13.84 19.04 -1.32
N VAL A 68 -12.89 18.49 -0.56
CA VAL A 68 -11.58 19.13 -0.36
C VAL A 68 -10.87 19.36 -1.70
N TYR A 69 -10.95 18.41 -2.63
CA TYR A 69 -10.34 18.56 -3.95
C TYR A 69 -11.06 19.61 -4.81
N ARG A 70 -12.39 19.67 -4.77
CA ARG A 70 -13.17 20.71 -5.46
C ARG A 70 -12.89 22.10 -4.89
N ARG A 71 -12.80 22.22 -3.56
CA ARG A 71 -12.36 23.43 -2.87
C ARG A 71 -10.98 23.88 -3.35
N ALA A 72 -10.05 22.94 -3.49
CA ALA A 72 -8.71 23.27 -3.96
C ALA A 72 -8.68 23.83 -5.39
N VAL A 73 -9.54 23.32 -6.28
CA VAL A 73 -9.70 23.87 -7.64
C VAL A 73 -10.28 25.28 -7.57
N ARG A 74 -11.40 25.46 -6.86
CA ARG A 74 -12.12 26.73 -6.76
C ARG A 74 -11.26 27.84 -6.17
N ASP A 75 -10.60 27.55 -5.05
CA ASP A 75 -9.87 28.53 -4.24
C ASP A 75 -8.37 28.57 -4.60
N LYS A 76 -7.97 27.81 -5.62
CA LYS A 76 -6.61 27.70 -6.15
C LYS A 76 -5.56 27.28 -5.11
N LEU A 77 -5.93 26.34 -4.24
CA LEU A 77 -5.08 25.87 -3.14
C LEU A 77 -4.06 24.83 -3.62
N ARG A 78 -2.90 24.80 -2.95
CA ARG A 78 -1.96 23.68 -3.01
C ARG A 78 -2.32 22.67 -1.92
N VAL A 79 -2.60 21.46 -2.35
CA VAL A 79 -2.96 20.36 -1.45
C VAL A 79 -1.81 19.36 -1.41
N THR A 80 -1.47 18.87 -0.23
CA THR A 80 -0.63 17.67 -0.08
C THR A 80 -1.45 16.60 0.61
N ARG A 81 -1.52 15.41 0.01
CA ARG A 81 -2.09 14.22 0.65
C ARG A 81 -0.97 13.23 0.92
N LEU A 82 -0.82 12.84 2.18
CA LEU A 82 0.20 11.90 2.61
C LEU A 82 -0.30 10.46 2.52
N PHE A 83 0.52 9.60 1.93
CA PHE A 83 0.39 8.14 1.97
C PHE A 83 1.43 7.57 2.93
N PRO A 84 1.08 6.57 3.75
CA PRO A 84 2.08 5.81 4.48
C PRO A 84 2.94 5.02 3.50
N GLY A 85 4.24 4.94 3.75
CA GLY A 85 5.19 4.26 2.87
C GLY A 85 5.37 4.97 1.53
N ASP A 86 5.14 4.22 0.45
CA ASP A 86 5.22 4.68 -0.93
C ASP A 86 3.84 4.58 -1.62
N PRO A 87 3.37 5.62 -2.33
CA PRO A 87 2.06 5.62 -3.00
C PRO A 87 1.87 4.52 -4.06
N ALA A 88 2.95 3.95 -4.59
CA ALA A 88 2.91 2.85 -5.57
C ALA A 88 2.55 1.50 -4.94
N THR A 89 2.66 1.37 -3.62
CA THR A 89 2.34 0.13 -2.90
C THR A 89 1.13 0.34 -1.99
N TRP A 90 0.09 -0.49 -2.14
CA TRP A 90 -1.10 -0.58 -1.28
C TRP A 90 -1.99 0.67 -1.11
N GLY A 91 -1.54 1.87 -1.49
CA GLY A 91 -2.21 3.15 -1.20
C GLY A 91 -3.34 3.58 -2.16
N ALA A 92 -3.95 2.70 -2.95
CA ALA A 92 -5.08 3.04 -3.85
C ALA A 92 -4.89 4.32 -4.73
N LEU A 93 -3.64 4.65 -5.08
CA LEU A 93 -3.26 5.91 -5.74
C LEU A 93 -4.05 6.17 -7.03
N ARG A 94 -4.28 5.12 -7.82
CA ARG A 94 -4.98 5.24 -9.11
C ARG A 94 -6.38 5.83 -8.95
N ALA A 95 -7.14 5.35 -7.96
CA ALA A 95 -8.49 5.84 -7.69
C ALA A 95 -8.47 7.33 -7.36
N GLN A 96 -7.46 7.80 -6.63
CA GLN A 96 -7.30 9.21 -6.28
C GLN A 96 -6.94 10.07 -7.51
N LEU A 97 -6.02 9.60 -8.36
CA LEU A 97 -5.69 10.28 -9.61
C LEU A 97 -6.91 10.40 -10.54
N ASP A 98 -7.73 9.34 -10.64
CA ASP A 98 -8.95 9.36 -11.45
C ASP A 98 -9.98 10.36 -10.88
N ILE A 99 -10.09 10.50 -9.55
CA ILE A 99 -10.91 11.56 -8.93
C ILE A 99 -10.39 12.95 -9.33
N CYS A 100 -9.07 13.19 -9.19
CA CYS A 100 -8.46 14.48 -9.53
C CYS A 100 -8.70 14.85 -10.99
N ALA A 101 -8.57 13.88 -11.91
CA ALA A 101 -8.87 14.07 -13.32
C ALA A 101 -10.34 14.49 -13.55
N ARG A 102 -11.29 13.84 -12.87
CA ARG A 102 -12.73 14.19 -12.99
C ARG A 102 -13.07 15.59 -12.49
N VAL A 103 -12.38 16.08 -11.45
CA VAL A 103 -12.64 17.43 -10.89
C VAL A 103 -11.74 18.52 -11.48
N GLY A 104 -10.85 18.17 -12.41
CA GLY A 104 -9.92 19.12 -13.04
C GLY A 104 -8.82 19.64 -12.11
N LEU A 105 -8.41 18.84 -11.11
CA LEU A 105 -7.33 19.18 -10.18
C LEU A 105 -6.00 18.61 -10.70
N PRO A 106 -5.01 19.45 -11.08
CA PRO A 106 -3.69 18.96 -11.48
C PRO A 106 -3.06 18.17 -10.33
N ALA A 107 -2.63 16.95 -10.62
CA ALA A 107 -2.06 16.05 -9.63
C ALA A 107 -0.62 15.66 -10.00
N ASP A 108 0.23 15.54 -8.98
CA ASP A 108 1.54 14.92 -9.10
C ASP A 108 1.81 13.95 -7.95
N VAL A 109 2.75 13.04 -8.16
CA VAL A 109 3.07 11.97 -7.21
C VAL A 109 4.54 12.05 -6.82
N VAL A 110 4.80 11.96 -5.52
CA VAL A 110 6.13 11.92 -4.92
C VAL A 110 6.29 10.57 -4.26
N ALA A 111 7.22 9.77 -4.78
CA ALA A 111 7.62 8.50 -4.20
C ALA A 111 8.12 8.66 -2.75
N GLY A 112 7.96 7.61 -1.97
CA GLY A 112 8.40 7.47 -0.59
C GLY A 112 9.25 6.22 -0.39
N VAL A 113 9.64 5.98 0.85
CA VAL A 113 10.31 4.74 1.24
C VAL A 113 9.27 3.70 1.62
N SER A 114 9.28 2.54 0.97
CA SER A 114 8.34 1.45 1.29
C SER A 114 8.69 0.80 2.65
N PRO A 115 7.70 0.42 3.47
CA PRO A 115 7.93 -0.38 4.69
C PRO A 115 8.61 -1.71 4.40
N MET A 116 8.45 -2.26 3.20
CA MET A 116 9.13 -3.49 2.80
C MET A 116 10.65 -3.32 2.70
N SER A 117 11.10 -2.28 2.00
CA SER A 117 12.53 -1.96 1.90
C SER A 117 13.09 -1.61 3.27
N ALA A 118 12.35 -0.83 4.08
CA ALA A 118 12.75 -0.48 5.43
C ALA A 118 12.92 -1.72 6.33
N ALA A 119 12.00 -2.68 6.25
CA ALA A 119 12.06 -3.92 7.02
C ALA A 119 13.28 -4.77 6.63
N ALA A 120 13.56 -4.91 5.33
CA ALA A 120 14.72 -5.65 4.86
C ALA A 120 16.04 -5.05 5.37
N VAL A 121 16.22 -3.73 5.21
CA VAL A 121 17.47 -3.07 5.65
C VAL A 121 17.59 -3.01 7.17
N SER A 122 16.48 -2.99 7.91
CA SER A 122 16.50 -3.02 9.39
C SER A 122 17.15 -4.29 9.95
N VAL A 123 17.05 -5.40 9.21
CA VAL A 123 17.67 -6.68 9.58
C VAL A 123 18.92 -7.00 8.77
N GLY A 124 19.38 -6.06 7.93
CA GLY A 124 20.61 -6.19 7.14
C GLY A 124 20.52 -7.22 6.01
N VAL A 125 19.37 -7.34 5.34
CA VAL A 125 19.18 -8.26 4.21
C VAL A 125 18.72 -7.52 2.96
N SER A 126 19.03 -8.10 1.80
CA SER A 126 18.39 -7.75 0.53
C SER A 126 17.14 -8.61 0.32
N LEU A 127 16.10 -8.05 -0.30
CA LEU A 127 14.90 -8.83 -0.68
C LEU A 127 15.18 -9.77 -1.86
N THR A 128 16.14 -9.38 -2.69
CA THR A 128 16.69 -10.20 -3.77
C THR A 128 18.14 -10.51 -3.42
N GLU A 129 18.41 -11.74 -3.00
CA GLU A 129 19.72 -12.20 -2.58
C GLU A 129 20.15 -13.34 -3.51
N PRO A 130 21.34 -13.24 -4.14
CA PRO A 130 21.94 -14.37 -4.85
C PRO A 130 21.85 -15.66 -4.03
N ASP A 131 21.61 -16.78 -4.70
CA ASP A 131 21.36 -18.11 -4.11
C ASP A 131 20.01 -18.32 -3.41
N PHE A 132 19.23 -17.26 -3.13
CA PHE A 132 17.93 -17.39 -2.45
C PHE A 132 16.72 -16.87 -3.23
N ALA A 133 16.81 -15.68 -3.82
CA ALA A 133 15.69 -15.08 -4.54
C ALA A 133 16.15 -14.01 -5.52
N ASP A 134 15.67 -14.08 -6.76
CA ASP A 134 15.86 -13.08 -7.81
C ASP A 134 14.61 -12.19 -8.02
N SER A 135 13.55 -12.49 -7.28
CA SER A 135 12.22 -11.92 -7.44
C SER A 135 11.60 -11.62 -6.07
N VAL A 136 10.61 -10.73 -6.04
CA VAL A 136 9.88 -10.39 -4.82
C VAL A 136 8.39 -10.34 -5.13
N ILE A 137 7.60 -11.08 -4.37
CA ILE A 137 6.14 -11.02 -4.43
C ILE A 137 5.65 -10.07 -3.35
N ILE A 138 4.86 -9.08 -3.74
CA ILE A 138 4.23 -8.12 -2.83
C ILE A 138 2.75 -8.47 -2.73
N ALA A 139 2.30 -8.84 -1.53
CA ALA A 139 0.93 -9.28 -1.28
C ALA A 139 0.29 -8.58 -0.08
N GLY A 140 -1.03 -8.46 -0.08
CA GLY A 140 -1.81 -7.71 0.92
C GLY A 140 -2.52 -6.49 0.32
N GLN A 141 -3.44 -5.90 1.09
CA GLN A 141 -4.05 -4.61 0.77
C GLN A 141 -4.19 -3.75 2.04
N GLU A 142 -4.01 -2.43 1.91
CA GLU A 142 -4.18 -1.47 3.00
C GLU A 142 -5.66 -1.14 3.23
N THR A 143 -6.45 -1.07 2.16
CA THR A 143 -7.85 -0.66 2.19
C THR A 143 -8.76 -1.87 2.00
N THR A 144 -9.26 -2.44 3.10
CA THR A 144 -10.43 -3.33 3.18
C THR A 144 -10.41 -4.66 2.40
N GLY A 145 -9.44 -4.93 1.54
CA GLY A 145 -9.20 -6.24 0.96
C GLY A 145 -8.37 -7.09 1.91
N MET A 146 -9.02 -7.95 2.68
CA MET A 146 -8.32 -9.06 3.32
C MET A 146 -7.50 -9.77 2.23
N PRO A 147 -6.17 -9.93 2.38
CA PRO A 147 -5.41 -10.72 1.42
C PRO A 147 -6.10 -12.07 1.28
N ASP A 148 -6.38 -12.43 0.03
CA ASP A 148 -6.91 -13.74 -0.28
C ASP A 148 -5.81 -14.74 0.07
N LEU A 149 -6.00 -15.47 1.16
CA LEU A 149 -5.03 -16.46 1.59
C LEU A 149 -4.93 -17.61 0.59
N ALA A 150 -5.93 -17.82 -0.26
CA ALA A 150 -5.81 -18.73 -1.40
C ALA A 150 -4.76 -18.21 -2.39
N GLN A 151 -4.72 -16.90 -2.62
CA GLN A 151 -3.71 -16.28 -3.47
C GLN A 151 -2.31 -16.32 -2.83
N ILE A 152 -2.21 -16.14 -1.51
CA ILE A 152 -0.93 -16.32 -0.79
C ILE A 152 -0.39 -17.75 -0.98
N LYS A 153 -1.28 -18.76 -0.90
CA LYS A 153 -0.93 -20.15 -1.17
C LYS A 153 -0.39 -20.33 -2.60
N GLU A 154 -1.02 -19.73 -3.61
CA GLU A 154 -0.54 -19.78 -4.99
C GLU A 154 0.83 -19.12 -5.14
N TYR A 155 1.02 -17.95 -4.51
CA TYR A 155 2.29 -17.23 -4.54
C TYR A 155 3.43 -17.98 -3.85
N ALA A 156 3.14 -18.73 -2.79
CA ALA A 156 4.13 -19.49 -2.07
C ALA A 156 4.75 -20.62 -2.93
N GLN A 157 4.07 -21.08 -3.98
CA GLN A 157 4.59 -22.10 -4.90
C GLN A 157 5.83 -21.64 -5.67
N PHE A 158 6.06 -20.33 -5.80
CA PHE A 158 7.24 -19.80 -6.47
C PHE A 158 8.51 -19.88 -5.61
N GLY A 159 8.40 -20.09 -4.30
CA GLY A 159 9.55 -20.24 -3.40
C GLY A 159 10.47 -19.01 -3.29
N THR A 160 10.02 -17.84 -3.78
CA THR A 160 10.78 -16.59 -3.80
C THR A 160 10.41 -15.67 -2.64
N THR A 161 11.22 -14.63 -2.36
CA THR A 161 10.93 -13.70 -1.27
C THR A 161 9.53 -13.11 -1.39
N MET A 162 8.75 -13.14 -0.31
CA MET A 162 7.40 -12.61 -0.27
C MET A 162 7.27 -11.58 0.85
N ALA A 163 6.79 -10.39 0.50
CA ALA A 163 6.42 -9.35 1.45
C ALA A 163 4.90 -9.32 1.59
N VAL A 164 4.41 -9.67 2.78
CA VAL A 164 2.98 -9.84 3.04
C VAL A 164 2.51 -8.85 4.10
N LEU A 165 1.60 -7.97 3.72
CA LEU A 165 0.90 -7.07 4.64
C LEU A 165 -0.46 -7.69 5.02
N VAL A 166 -0.53 -8.35 6.17
CA VAL A 166 -1.77 -8.89 6.76
C VAL A 166 -1.95 -8.39 8.20
N PRO A 167 -3.18 -8.32 8.73
CA PRO A 167 -3.38 -8.17 10.16
C PRO A 167 -2.70 -9.32 10.91
N ALA A 168 -1.88 -9.03 11.92
CA ALA A 168 -1.12 -10.05 12.63
C ALA A 168 -2.02 -11.05 13.38
N ALA A 169 -3.28 -10.68 13.66
CA ALA A 169 -4.30 -11.61 14.16
C ALA A 169 -4.52 -12.85 13.26
N ARG A 170 -4.18 -12.75 11.95
CA ARG A 170 -4.27 -13.84 10.98
C ARG A 170 -2.95 -14.58 10.77
N ALA A 171 -1.96 -14.40 11.65
CA ALA A 171 -0.66 -15.06 11.51
C ALA A 171 -0.77 -16.59 11.39
N ALA A 172 -1.76 -17.20 12.05
CA ALA A 172 -2.04 -18.64 11.92
C ALA A 172 -2.49 -18.99 10.50
N GLU A 173 -3.50 -18.30 9.97
CA GLU A 173 -4.00 -18.55 8.62
C GLU A 173 -2.94 -18.22 7.56
N LEU A 174 -2.10 -17.21 7.78
CA LEU A 174 -0.95 -16.91 6.93
C LEU A 174 0.05 -18.07 6.91
N ALA A 175 0.44 -18.59 8.09
CA ALA A 175 1.36 -19.71 8.17
C ALA A 175 0.80 -20.95 7.46
N ASP A 176 -0.49 -21.24 7.63
CA ASP A 176 -1.16 -22.36 6.98
C ASP A 176 -1.21 -22.20 5.45
N ALA A 177 -1.49 -20.98 4.96
CA ALA A 177 -1.46 -20.69 3.53
C ALA A 177 -0.06 -20.85 2.92
N LEU A 178 0.98 -20.38 3.61
CA LEU A 178 2.37 -20.51 3.18
C LEU A 178 2.80 -21.98 3.13
N ARG A 179 2.46 -22.77 4.16
CA ARG A 179 2.69 -24.23 4.19
C ARG A 179 1.99 -24.94 3.05
N ALA A 180 0.70 -24.64 2.87
CA ALA A 180 -0.09 -25.24 1.81
C ALA A 180 0.41 -24.89 0.40
N GLY A 181 1.18 -23.81 0.26
CA GLY A 181 1.81 -23.38 -0.98
C GLY A 181 3.20 -23.96 -1.21
N GLY A 182 3.78 -24.69 -0.25
CA GLY A 182 5.05 -25.40 -0.43
C GLY A 182 6.22 -24.89 0.39
N TYR A 183 6.06 -23.83 1.19
CA TYR A 183 7.07 -23.47 2.18
C TYR A 183 7.11 -24.48 3.34
N ASP A 184 8.30 -24.75 3.86
CA ASP A 184 8.50 -25.59 5.03
C ASP A 184 8.45 -24.78 6.34
N ASP A 185 8.32 -25.47 7.47
CA ASP A 185 8.32 -24.82 8.79
C ASP A 185 9.64 -24.16 9.17
N ALA A 186 10.74 -24.52 8.50
CA ALA A 186 12.07 -23.95 8.70
C ALA A 186 12.29 -22.66 7.90
N THR A 187 11.37 -22.33 6.98
CA THR A 187 11.48 -21.18 6.09
C THR A 187 11.58 -19.90 6.91
N PRO A 188 12.62 -19.08 6.71
CA PRO A 188 12.81 -17.85 7.47
C PRO A 188 11.69 -16.84 7.26
N VAL A 189 11.30 -16.19 8.34
CA VAL A 189 10.34 -15.09 8.35
C VAL A 189 10.89 -13.94 9.20
N VAL A 190 10.75 -12.72 8.72
CA VAL A 190 10.95 -11.49 9.50
C VAL A 190 9.59 -10.87 9.73
N ALA A 191 9.16 -10.81 10.99
CA ALA A 191 7.98 -10.06 11.41
C ALA A 191 8.41 -8.65 11.83
N ALA A 192 8.13 -7.66 10.97
CA ALA A 192 8.49 -6.27 11.18
C ALA A 192 7.24 -5.47 11.59
N TYR A 193 7.13 -5.16 12.88
CA TYR A 193 6.06 -4.35 13.45
C TYR A 193 6.50 -2.90 13.59
N LYS A 194 5.70 -1.99 13.01
CA LYS A 194 5.97 -0.54 13.05
C LYS A 194 7.41 -0.21 12.68
N VAL A 195 7.88 -0.77 11.56
CA VAL A 195 9.25 -0.58 11.11
C VAL A 195 9.60 0.90 10.98
N SER A 196 10.74 1.29 11.52
CA SER A 196 11.28 2.65 11.69
C SER A 196 10.59 3.54 12.75
N TRP A 197 9.58 3.04 13.46
CA TRP A 197 8.93 3.82 14.52
C TRP A 197 9.75 3.77 15.81
N PRO A 198 9.54 4.70 16.76
CA PRO A 198 10.19 4.65 18.07
C PRO A 198 9.92 3.35 18.84
N ASP A 199 8.74 2.73 18.63
CA ASP A 199 8.32 1.46 19.21
C ASP A 199 8.42 0.29 18.22
N GLU A 200 9.39 0.36 17.29
CA GLU A 200 9.71 -0.71 16.36
C GLU A 200 9.96 -2.04 17.08
N THR A 201 9.42 -3.12 16.52
CA THR A 201 9.77 -4.48 16.93
C THR A 201 9.97 -5.33 15.69
N VAL A 202 11.22 -5.74 15.42
CA VAL A 202 11.57 -6.61 14.31
C VAL A 202 12.10 -7.92 14.84
N VAL A 203 11.42 -9.02 14.51
CA VAL A 203 11.75 -10.35 15.03
C VAL A 203 11.99 -11.31 13.87
N ARG A 204 13.12 -12.01 13.93
CA ARG A 204 13.43 -13.14 13.07
C ARG A 204 12.80 -14.39 13.68
N THR A 205 12.08 -15.15 12.86
CA THR A 205 11.36 -16.37 13.24
C THR A 205 11.35 -17.30 12.02
N THR A 206 10.68 -18.44 12.13
CA THR A 206 10.31 -19.27 10.97
C THR A 206 8.80 -19.36 10.82
N ILE A 207 8.32 -19.98 9.74
CA ILE A 207 6.89 -20.28 9.55
C ILE A 207 6.35 -21.15 10.69
N GLY A 208 7.12 -22.14 11.15
CA GLY A 208 6.78 -23.00 12.28
C GLY A 208 6.49 -22.23 13.56
N GLU A 209 7.29 -21.20 13.83
CA GLU A 209 7.23 -20.42 15.08
C GLU A 209 6.42 -19.12 14.97
N LEU A 210 5.99 -18.74 13.76
CA LEU A 210 5.39 -17.45 13.45
C LEU A 210 4.26 -17.04 14.41
N VAL A 211 3.34 -17.97 14.68
CA VAL A 211 2.16 -17.72 15.54
C VAL A 211 2.58 -17.46 17.00
N ALA A 212 3.56 -18.22 17.50
CA ALA A 212 4.08 -18.04 18.85
C ALA A 212 4.79 -16.68 18.97
N THR A 213 5.64 -16.36 17.99
CA THR A 213 6.37 -15.08 17.90
C THR A 213 5.42 -13.89 17.91
N VAL A 214 4.37 -13.92 17.07
CA VAL A 214 3.37 -12.84 17.01
C VAL A 214 2.65 -12.64 18.35
N LYS A 215 2.30 -13.73 19.05
CA LYS A 215 1.65 -13.66 20.36
C LYS A 215 2.59 -13.15 21.44
N GLN A 216 3.83 -13.65 21.49
CA GLN A 216 4.84 -13.28 22.48
C GLN A 216 5.15 -11.79 22.41
N HIS A 217 5.36 -11.26 21.21
CA HIS A 217 5.69 -9.85 20.99
C HIS A 217 4.47 -8.94 20.88
N ARG A 218 3.25 -9.50 20.98
CA ARG A 218 1.98 -8.76 20.87
C ARG A 218 1.90 -7.92 19.60
N LEU A 219 2.32 -8.51 18.47
CA LEU A 219 2.25 -7.86 17.17
C LEU A 219 0.78 -7.85 16.74
N TRP A 220 0.19 -6.66 16.54
CA TRP A 220 -1.25 -6.53 16.26
C TRP A 220 -1.52 -5.92 14.88
N ARG A 221 -1.32 -4.60 14.75
CA ARG A 221 -1.52 -3.82 13.51
C ARG A 221 -0.17 -3.42 12.92
N HIS A 222 -0.13 -2.99 11.66
CA HIS A 222 1.11 -2.48 11.03
C HIS A 222 2.27 -3.47 11.09
N THR A 223 1.98 -4.77 10.94
CA THR A 223 3.00 -5.82 10.86
C THR A 223 3.17 -6.23 9.41
N LEU A 224 4.39 -6.13 8.92
CA LEU A 224 4.81 -6.68 7.64
C LEU A 224 5.56 -7.98 7.88
N PHE A 225 5.22 -9.02 7.11
CA PHE A 225 5.96 -10.28 7.12
C PHE A 225 6.81 -10.37 5.87
N LEU A 226 8.11 -10.52 6.02
CA LEU A 226 9.00 -10.90 4.92
C LEU A 226 9.29 -12.39 5.05
N VAL A 227 8.99 -13.18 4.04
CA VAL A 227 9.08 -14.65 4.04
C VAL A 227 10.04 -15.10 2.95
N GLY A 228 10.90 -16.08 3.24
CA GLY A 228 11.72 -16.75 2.24
C GLY A 228 13.20 -16.83 2.58
N GLY A 229 13.98 -17.46 1.71
CA GLY A 229 15.40 -17.70 1.93
C GLY A 229 16.23 -16.41 2.04
N ALA A 230 15.90 -15.36 1.28
CA ALA A 230 16.69 -14.13 1.24
C ALA A 230 16.68 -13.37 2.58
N VAL A 231 15.67 -13.59 3.42
CA VAL A 231 15.59 -12.96 4.74
C VAL A 231 16.26 -13.78 5.83
N ARG A 232 16.97 -14.86 5.49
CA ARG A 232 17.80 -15.61 6.44
C ARG A 232 18.82 -14.69 7.10
N ALA A 233 19.23 -15.03 8.33
CA ALA A 233 20.30 -14.29 8.99
C ALA A 233 21.63 -14.52 8.27
N GLY A 234 22.11 -13.53 7.52
CA GLY A 234 23.52 -13.38 7.17
C GLY A 234 24.32 -12.90 8.37
N ARG A 235 25.65 -13.09 8.39
CA ARG A 235 26.53 -12.60 9.48
C ARG A 235 26.24 -11.11 9.70
N THR A 236 25.82 -10.80 10.91
CA THR A 236 25.26 -9.51 11.34
C THR A 236 26.11 -8.31 10.91
N ALA A 237 25.48 -7.32 10.29
CA ALA A 237 25.99 -5.96 10.24
C ALA A 237 24.93 -4.98 10.76
N ARG A 238 24.78 -4.93 12.09
CA ARG A 238 24.62 -3.67 12.86
C ARG A 238 24.89 -3.95 14.35
N PRO A 239 25.81 -3.24 15.01
CA PRO A 239 25.94 -3.31 16.46
C PRO A 239 24.70 -2.68 17.11
N ALA A 240 24.10 -3.41 18.05
CA ALA A 240 23.02 -2.92 18.89
C ALA A 240 23.51 -1.72 19.72
N GLY A 241 22.97 -0.52 19.46
CA GLY A 241 23.35 0.66 20.23
C GLY A 241 23.04 2.02 19.59
N GLU A 242 22.69 2.08 18.30
CA GLU A 242 22.36 3.36 17.68
C GLU A 242 20.84 3.63 17.78
N THR A 243 20.44 4.35 18.82
CA THR A 243 19.09 4.92 18.96
C THR A 243 18.71 5.71 17.70
N PRO A 244 17.42 5.70 17.28
CA PRO A 244 16.97 6.55 16.16
C PRO A 244 17.40 7.98 16.44
N ARG A 245 18.25 8.55 15.57
CA ARG A 245 18.63 9.95 15.68
C ARG A 245 17.36 10.75 15.44
N ARG A 246 16.84 11.38 16.49
CA ARG A 246 15.84 12.44 16.35
C ARG A 246 16.39 13.40 15.29
N PRO A 247 15.73 13.61 14.15
CA PRO A 247 16.26 14.53 13.17
C PRO A 247 16.35 15.90 13.84
N GLU A 248 17.56 16.44 13.92
CA GLU A 248 17.73 17.86 14.18
C GLU A 248 16.84 18.60 13.17
N SER A 249 16.00 19.50 13.68
CA SER A 249 15.00 20.25 12.92
C SER A 249 15.48 20.56 11.49
N VAL A 250 14.74 20.07 10.49
CA VAL A 250 14.98 20.31 9.04
C VAL A 250 14.82 21.82 8.69
N ALA A 251 14.51 22.66 9.68
CA ALA A 251 14.40 24.11 9.61
C ALA A 251 15.67 24.86 9.13
N ARG A 252 16.82 24.19 8.94
CA ARG A 252 18.07 24.85 8.51
C ARG A 252 18.32 24.86 6.99
N TRP A 253 17.39 24.40 6.16
CA TRP A 253 17.59 24.36 4.71
C TRP A 253 16.97 25.52 3.91
N SER A 254 16.49 26.58 4.57
CA SER A 254 15.90 27.75 3.87
C SER A 254 16.59 29.09 4.07
N ARG A 255 17.78 29.16 4.69
CA ARG A 255 18.55 30.41 4.75
C ARG A 255 20.03 30.15 4.48
N THR A 256 20.55 30.85 3.48
CA THR A 256 21.96 30.99 3.07
C THR A 256 22.40 30.11 1.87
N ARG A 257 22.10 30.57 0.64
CA ARG A 257 23.11 31.16 -0.26
C ARG A 257 22.47 31.63 -1.56
N SER A 258 22.26 32.95 -1.62
CA SER A 258 22.27 33.72 -2.86
C SER A 258 23.73 33.97 -3.25
N ARG A 259 24.01 33.79 -4.55
CA ARG A 259 25.15 34.30 -5.34
C ARG A 259 26.56 33.68 -5.17
N SER A 260 27.01 33.16 -6.31
CA SER A 260 28.35 33.29 -6.94
C SER A 260 29.59 32.86 -6.15
N SER A 261 30.19 31.73 -6.57
CA SER A 261 31.59 31.62 -7.05
C SER A 261 32.03 30.16 -7.03
N TRP A 262 31.77 29.41 -8.11
CA TRP A 262 32.52 28.18 -8.37
C TRP A 262 33.61 28.51 -9.40
N ARG A 263 34.74 28.99 -8.89
CA ARG A 263 36.05 28.96 -9.55
C ARG A 263 37.12 28.73 -8.48
N ALA A 264 38.05 27.84 -8.83
CA ALA A 264 39.25 27.44 -8.09
C ALA A 264 38.93 26.73 -6.76
N GLU A 265 39.50 25.59 -6.38
CA GLU A 265 40.85 25.10 -6.63
C GLU A 265 40.90 23.71 -5.98
N THR A 266 40.99 22.63 -6.76
CA THR A 266 41.65 21.36 -6.40
C THR A 266 41.57 20.45 -7.62
N ASN A 267 42.46 20.68 -8.57
CA ASN A 267 42.78 19.70 -9.59
C ASN A 267 44.28 19.43 -9.52
N ARG A 268 44.67 18.17 -9.31
CA ARG A 268 45.90 17.59 -9.86
C ARG A 268 45.87 16.06 -9.72
N PRO A 269 46.52 15.30 -10.62
CA PRO A 269 45.91 14.91 -11.89
C PRO A 269 45.98 13.38 -12.09
N VAL A 270 45.07 12.82 -12.89
CA VAL A 270 45.35 11.58 -13.61
C VAL A 270 45.42 11.92 -15.09
N THR A 271 46.48 11.44 -15.71
CA THR A 271 47.07 11.76 -17.01
C THR A 271 46.10 11.83 -18.19
N ALA A 272 46.35 12.82 -19.06
CA ALA A 272 45.63 13.08 -20.28
C ALA A 272 45.86 12.02 -21.37
N THR A 273 44.78 11.55 -21.97
CA THR A 273 44.72 11.19 -23.40
C THR A 273 43.91 12.28 -24.11
N GLU A 274 44.36 12.63 -25.32
CA GLU A 274 43.90 13.75 -26.17
C GLU A 274 42.40 13.72 -26.56
N PRO A 275 41.84 14.85 -27.05
CA PRO A 275 40.43 15.17 -26.93
C PRO A 275 39.59 14.68 -28.12
N ASP A 276 38.45 14.05 -27.83
CA ASP A 276 37.37 13.87 -28.80
C ASP A 276 36.33 15.00 -28.69
N LYS A 277 35.74 15.34 -29.84
CA LYS A 277 34.90 16.52 -30.16
C LYS A 277 33.72 16.77 -29.20
N PRO A 278 33.22 18.02 -29.11
CA PRO A 278 32.13 18.38 -28.19
C PRO A 278 30.83 17.64 -28.54
N VAL A 279 30.32 16.88 -27.59
CA VAL A 279 28.96 16.30 -27.60
C VAL A 279 27.99 17.37 -27.11
N GLU A 280 26.97 17.69 -27.91
CA GLU A 280 25.86 18.57 -27.54
C GLU A 280 25.14 18.08 -26.27
N GLU A 281 24.86 19.00 -25.33
CA GLU A 281 24.06 18.74 -24.14
C GLU A 281 22.60 18.42 -24.53
N GLU A 282 22.23 17.14 -24.53
CA GLU A 282 20.85 16.71 -24.68
C GLU A 282 20.09 16.88 -23.34
N LYS A 283 19.07 17.74 -23.32
CA LYS A 283 18.17 17.92 -22.17
C LYS A 283 17.51 16.58 -21.78
N PRO A 284 17.31 16.30 -20.48
CA PRO A 284 16.73 15.03 -20.03
C PRO A 284 15.31 14.84 -20.58
N ARG A 285 15.12 13.76 -21.36
CA ARG A 285 13.84 13.39 -21.95
C ARG A 285 12.86 12.94 -20.87
N ARG A 286 11.69 13.58 -20.84
CA ARG A 286 10.53 13.20 -20.02
C ARG A 286 9.94 11.90 -20.59
N VAL A 287 10.10 10.79 -19.89
CA VAL A 287 9.43 9.53 -20.25
C VAL A 287 7.94 9.71 -19.97
N THR A 288 7.17 9.89 -21.04
CA THR A 288 5.71 9.91 -20.99
C THR A 288 5.26 8.49 -21.31
N ALA A 289 4.57 7.82 -20.39
CA ALA A 289 4.01 6.51 -20.67
C ALA A 289 2.97 6.64 -21.80
N VAL A 290 3.27 6.06 -22.97
CA VAL A 290 2.32 5.93 -24.07
C VAL A 290 1.43 4.73 -23.75
N VAL A 291 0.15 5.00 -23.48
CA VAL A 291 -0.89 3.96 -23.43
C VAL A 291 -1.24 3.61 -24.88
N PRO A 292 -1.03 2.37 -25.35
CA PRO A 292 -1.45 2.01 -26.70
C PRO A 292 -2.98 1.95 -26.78
N GLU A 293 -3.56 2.62 -27.77
CA GLU A 293 -4.99 2.51 -28.09
C GLU A 293 -5.35 1.07 -28.52
N PRO A 294 -6.55 0.58 -28.18
CA PRO A 294 -7.00 -0.74 -28.58
C PRO A 294 -7.20 -0.81 -30.10
N LYS A 295 -6.53 -1.78 -30.74
CA LYS A 295 -6.58 -2.03 -32.17
C LYS A 295 -8.00 -2.49 -32.59
N PRO A 296 -8.61 -1.94 -33.65
CA PRO A 296 -9.95 -2.35 -34.08
C PRO A 296 -9.95 -3.79 -34.63
N ALA A 297 -10.99 -4.53 -34.25
CA ALA A 297 -11.18 -5.92 -34.66
C ALA A 297 -11.37 -6.04 -36.19
N GLN A 298 -10.64 -6.96 -36.81
CA GLN A 298 -10.78 -7.28 -38.24
C GLN A 298 -12.03 -8.14 -38.49
N PRO A 299 -12.76 -7.92 -39.61
CA PRO A 299 -13.95 -8.69 -39.95
C PRO A 299 -13.57 -10.10 -40.45
N LYS A 300 -14.28 -11.14 -39.94
CA LYS A 300 -14.16 -12.51 -40.43
C LYS A 300 -14.76 -12.62 -41.83
N ALA A 301 -13.92 -12.96 -42.81
CA ALA A 301 -14.35 -13.37 -44.14
C ALA A 301 -14.91 -14.80 -44.12
N ALA A 302 -16.06 -14.98 -44.77
CA ALA A 302 -16.65 -16.27 -45.08
C ALA A 302 -15.87 -16.97 -46.21
N ALA A 303 -15.68 -18.28 -46.10
CA ALA A 303 -15.29 -19.13 -47.23
C ALA A 303 -16.08 -20.44 -47.16
N ALA A 304 -16.72 -20.74 -48.30
CA ALA A 304 -17.57 -21.89 -48.53
C ALA A 304 -16.79 -23.14 -48.99
N ALA A 305 -17.35 -24.29 -48.63
CA ALA A 305 -17.39 -25.58 -49.32
C ALA A 305 -16.19 -26.08 -50.16
N SER A 306 -15.59 -27.19 -49.72
CA SER A 306 -15.36 -28.38 -50.58
C SER A 306 -15.13 -29.65 -49.75
N THR A 307 -15.97 -30.68 -49.97
CA THR A 307 -15.74 -32.13 -49.70
C THR A 307 -15.08 -32.76 -50.95
N PRO A 308 -14.47 -33.98 -50.95
CA PRO A 308 -14.75 -35.19 -50.13
C PRO A 308 -13.49 -35.96 -49.62
N THR A 309 -13.56 -36.98 -48.75
CA THR A 309 -13.72 -38.42 -49.10
C THR A 309 -13.81 -39.29 -47.82
N LYS A 310 -14.52 -40.42 -47.95
CA LYS A 310 -15.06 -41.34 -46.94
C LYS A 310 -14.04 -42.31 -46.29
N SER A 311 -14.31 -42.67 -45.03
CA SER A 311 -14.32 -44.04 -44.46
C SER A 311 -14.91 -43.98 -43.03
N VAL A 312 -16.19 -44.31 -42.79
CA VAL A 312 -16.71 -45.63 -42.34
C VAL A 312 -15.76 -46.33 -41.35
N THR A 313 -16.07 -46.43 -40.06
CA THR A 313 -16.94 -47.51 -39.53
C THR A 313 -17.65 -47.11 -38.24
N ALA A 314 -18.93 -47.47 -38.19
CA ALA A 314 -19.87 -47.31 -37.09
C ALA A 314 -19.70 -48.37 -36.01
N GLN A 315 -20.13 -48.07 -34.77
CA GLN A 315 -21.24 -48.80 -34.15
C GLN A 315 -21.76 -48.06 -32.91
N ALA A 316 -23.05 -47.74 -32.95
CA ALA A 316 -23.86 -47.31 -31.82
C ALA A 316 -24.78 -48.46 -31.41
N LYS A 317 -25.12 -48.56 -30.11
CA LYS A 317 -26.46 -48.99 -29.66
C LYS A 317 -26.75 -48.61 -28.20
N LYS A 318 -27.78 -47.77 -28.03
CA LYS A 318 -28.62 -47.52 -26.83
C LYS A 318 -29.68 -48.66 -26.74
N PRO A 319 -30.75 -48.62 -25.89
CA PRO A 319 -30.98 -48.18 -24.48
C PRO A 319 -31.88 -49.18 -23.68
N ALA A 320 -32.23 -48.88 -22.40
CA ALA A 320 -33.54 -49.16 -21.74
C ALA A 320 -33.53 -48.57 -20.31
N SER A 321 -34.32 -47.55 -19.95
CA SER A 321 -35.68 -47.55 -19.35
C SER A 321 -35.81 -48.31 -18.03
N THR A 322 -36.16 -47.64 -16.92
CA THR A 322 -37.49 -47.56 -16.29
C THR A 322 -37.31 -46.78 -14.96
N ALA A 323 -38.28 -46.28 -14.20
CA ALA A 323 -39.64 -45.74 -14.32
C ALA A 323 -40.07 -45.41 -12.86
N SER A 324 -41.12 -44.61 -12.70
CA SER A 324 -41.94 -44.42 -11.48
C SER A 324 -41.54 -43.32 -10.48
N ALA A 325 -42.42 -42.52 -9.88
CA ALA A 325 -43.65 -41.82 -10.27
C ALA A 325 -44.19 -41.08 -9.01
N ALA A 326 -44.86 -39.93 -9.26
CA ALA A 326 -45.92 -39.29 -8.45
C ALA A 326 -45.54 -38.77 -7.03
N LYS A 327 -46.10 -37.68 -6.47
CA LYS A 327 -47.37 -36.97 -6.67
C LYS A 327 -47.31 -35.61 -5.93
N ALA A 328 -47.89 -34.55 -6.49
CA ALA A 328 -48.26 -33.29 -5.82
C ALA A 328 -49.76 -33.37 -5.37
N PRO A 329 -50.52 -32.30 -4.98
CA PRO A 329 -50.22 -30.88 -4.62
C PRO A 329 -51.09 -30.26 -3.45
N ALA A 330 -50.83 -28.97 -3.16
CA ALA A 330 -51.78 -27.85 -2.88
C ALA A 330 -52.47 -27.58 -1.51
N LYS A 331 -52.69 -26.24 -1.32
CA LYS A 331 -53.66 -25.45 -0.48
C LYS A 331 -53.16 -24.87 0.86
N GLN A 332 -53.59 -23.70 1.39
CA GLN A 332 -54.20 -22.43 0.91
C GLN A 332 -54.40 -21.51 2.16
N ALA A 333 -54.27 -20.18 1.99
CA ALA A 333 -54.98 -19.06 2.66
C ALA A 333 -54.88 -18.70 4.17
N ALA A 334 -54.30 -17.52 4.43
CA ALA A 334 -54.85 -16.27 5.05
C ALA A 334 -55.68 -16.23 6.37
N LYS A 335 -55.30 -15.31 7.29
CA LYS A 335 -56.10 -14.21 7.93
C LYS A 335 -55.36 -13.64 9.18
N THR A 336 -54.91 -12.37 9.25
CA THR A 336 -55.52 -11.09 9.73
C THR A 336 -55.74 -10.88 11.25
N ALA A 337 -55.32 -9.65 11.68
CA ALA A 337 -55.74 -8.79 12.80
C ALA A 337 -55.15 -9.03 14.22
N ALA A 338 -54.97 -8.07 15.14
CA ALA A 338 -54.80 -6.60 15.19
C ALA A 338 -54.76 -6.20 16.69
N LYS A 339 -53.94 -5.18 17.07
CA LYS A 339 -54.08 -4.22 18.22
C LYS A 339 -54.15 -4.82 19.67
N THR A 340 -53.72 -4.22 20.80
CA THR A 340 -53.68 -2.81 21.26
C THR A 340 -52.98 -2.70 22.65
N THR A 341 -52.19 -1.63 22.84
CA THR A 341 -52.05 -0.69 24.02
C THR A 341 -51.81 -1.11 25.48
N ALA A 342 -50.84 -0.44 26.14
CA ALA A 342 -50.99 0.52 27.28
C ALA A 342 -49.60 0.77 27.95
N LYS A 343 -48.93 1.92 27.86
CA LYS A 343 -49.02 3.23 28.59
C LYS A 343 -48.73 3.18 30.11
N ALA A 344 -47.81 4.08 30.51
CA ALA A 344 -47.05 4.26 31.75
C ALA A 344 -47.86 4.54 33.05
N PRO A 345 -47.18 4.74 34.21
CA PRO A 345 -46.79 6.13 34.55
C PRO A 345 -45.44 6.31 35.27
N ALA A 346 -44.99 7.57 35.24
CA ALA A 346 -43.79 8.12 35.87
C ALA A 346 -43.90 8.25 37.41
N LYS A 347 -42.77 8.16 38.12
CA LYS A 347 -42.63 8.57 39.53
C LYS A 347 -41.44 9.51 39.71
N LYS A 348 -41.77 10.62 40.38
CA LYS A 348 -40.90 11.69 40.90
C LYS A 348 -39.83 11.13 41.85
N THR A 349 -38.61 11.67 41.78
CA THR A 349 -37.70 11.68 42.94
C THR A 349 -37.05 13.05 43.11
N THR A 350 -37.20 13.52 44.33
CA THR A 350 -36.85 14.77 44.98
C THR A 350 -35.35 14.94 45.18
N ARG A 351 -34.88 16.18 45.04
CA ARG A 351 -33.53 16.65 45.42
C ARG A 351 -33.61 17.30 46.80
N PRO A 352 -32.73 17.03 47.78
CA PRO A 352 -32.56 17.91 48.93
C PRO A 352 -31.38 18.86 48.73
N ARG A 353 -31.62 20.14 49.04
CA ARG A 353 -30.61 21.09 49.49
C ARG A 353 -30.22 20.73 50.92
N ARG A 354 -28.94 20.76 51.24
CA ARG A 354 -28.47 21.10 52.59
C ARG A 354 -27.24 21.98 52.50
N SER A 355 -27.36 23.12 53.14
CA SER A 355 -26.33 24.09 53.48
C SER A 355 -25.58 23.64 54.72
N SER A 356 -24.26 23.75 54.68
CA SER A 356 -23.36 24.17 55.76
C SER A 356 -21.96 24.26 55.16
#